data_AF-A0A443SMC8-F1
#
_entry.id   AF-A0A443SMC8-F1
#
_cell.length_a   1.000
_cell.length_b   1.000
_cell.length_c   1.000
_cell.angle_alpha   90.00
_cell.angle_beta   90.00
_cell.angle_gamma   90.00
#
_symmetry.space_group_name_H-M   'P 1'
#
loop_
_entity.id
_entity.type
_entity.pdbx_description
1 polymer ?
#
loop_
_entity_poly.entity_id
_entity_poly.type
_entity_poly.pdbx_seq_one_letter_code
_entity_poly.pdbx_strand_id
1 'polypeptide(L)'
;MDHHCPWINNCCGHMNHVHFTAFLFFSVFGAIQSTVLLAIALYRGYYANWYFYNGDRSKLVYLTLTSFLMCVFSIGLAVGVILAVGGLFIIQLKTILRNKTSIEEWIVTKAEVRDRDKPFIYPYDFGKWNNFKQLFFMPLGNGIDWPVVDGCDKYSLTIEQLVQKSEKRTRMRYFQAICDYNGSWFPLLSQGFRTTCKLPITDEPRLPLKTNDTLCVTRWKTHWLYGEKANNSKQAKGWFPRRCVVETNGKKKIIDLAALKVISQFILNCPRIVNILGQ
;
A
#
# COMPACT_ATOMS: atom_id res chain seq x y z
N MET A 1 -2.44 -7.15 7.96
CA MET A 1 -1.90 -5.76 8.08
C MET A 1 -2.38 -4.99 6.87
N ASP A 2 -2.83 -3.75 7.04
CA ASP A 2 -3.27 -2.91 5.93
C ASP A 2 -2.09 -2.11 5.34
N HIS A 3 -1.48 -1.23 6.14
CA HIS A 3 -0.32 -0.45 5.74
C HIS A 3 0.51 0.00 6.96
N HIS A 4 1.74 0.44 6.73
CA HIS A 4 2.49 1.20 7.73
C HIS A 4 2.19 2.69 7.54
N CYS A 5 1.78 3.37 8.60
CA CYS A 5 1.42 4.77 8.56
C CYS A 5 2.48 5.61 9.29
N PRO A 6 3.30 6.39 8.57
CA PRO A 6 4.34 7.21 9.20
C PRO A 6 3.78 8.26 10.16
N TRP A 7 2.56 8.74 9.92
CA TRP A 7 1.92 9.80 10.70
C TRP A 7 1.55 9.40 12.13
N ILE A 8 1.33 8.09 12.36
CA ILE A 8 1.09 7.54 13.69
C ILE A 8 2.27 6.69 14.18
N ASN A 9 3.38 6.69 13.42
CA ASN A 9 4.57 5.87 13.65
C ASN A 9 4.25 4.41 14.01
N ASN A 10 3.25 3.83 13.35
CA ASN A 10 2.75 2.49 13.65
C ASN A 10 2.11 1.84 12.43
N CYS A 11 2.01 0.51 12.45
CA CYS A 11 1.28 -0.26 11.46
C CYS A 11 -0.23 -0.17 11.73
N CYS A 12 -1.02 0.05 10.68
CA CYS A 12 -2.47 -0.08 10.70
C CYS A 12 -2.87 -1.51 10.32
N GLY A 13 -3.69 -2.15 11.15
CA GLY A 13 -4.11 -3.54 10.97
C GLY A 13 -5.20 -3.95 11.96
N HIS A 14 -5.38 -5.25 12.15
CA HIS A 14 -6.52 -5.83 12.88
C HIS A 14 -6.81 -5.16 14.23
N MET A 15 -5.77 -4.91 15.04
CA MET A 15 -5.92 -4.39 16.41
C MET A 15 -6.19 -2.89 16.50
N ASN A 16 -5.95 -2.10 15.45
CA ASN A 16 -6.05 -0.64 15.51
C ASN A 16 -6.76 0.01 14.32
N HIS A 17 -7.28 -0.76 13.38
CA HIS A 17 -7.94 -0.22 12.20
C HIS A 17 -9.17 0.61 12.58
N VAL A 18 -9.98 0.17 13.56
CA VAL A 18 -11.11 0.95 14.11
C VAL A 18 -10.65 2.30 14.65
N HIS A 19 -9.60 2.30 15.47
CA HIS A 19 -9.06 3.51 16.08
C HIS A 19 -8.51 4.47 15.03
N PHE A 20 -7.84 3.95 14.00
CA PHE A 20 -7.35 4.75 12.88
C PHE A 20 -8.51 5.37 12.10
N THR A 21 -9.57 4.60 11.79
CA THR A 21 -10.75 5.14 11.09
C THR A 21 -11.48 6.18 11.93
N ALA A 22 -11.60 5.97 13.25
CA ALA A 22 -12.18 6.94 14.17
C ALA A 22 -11.34 8.24 14.22
N PHE A 23 -10.01 8.13 14.29
CA PHE A 23 -9.10 9.28 14.19
C PHE A 23 -9.37 10.09 12.91
N LEU A 24 -9.42 9.44 11.75
CA LEU A 24 -9.71 10.12 10.48
C LEU A 24 -11.07 10.82 10.49
N PHE A 25 -12.11 10.13 11.01
CA PHE A 25 -13.44 10.71 11.14
C PHE A 25 -13.42 11.98 12.01
N PHE A 26 -12.93 11.88 13.25
CA PHE A 26 -12.95 13.02 14.17
C PHE A 26 -12.05 14.17 13.70
N SER A 27 -10.92 13.90 13.05
CA SER A 27 -10.08 14.95 12.46
C SER A 27 -10.81 15.72 11.36
N VAL A 28 -11.54 15.04 10.48
CA VAL A 28 -12.29 15.69 9.39
C VAL A 28 -13.46 16.49 9.94
N PHE A 29 -14.29 15.89 10.79
CA PHE A 29 -15.46 16.57 11.35
C PHE A 29 -15.08 17.73 12.29
N GLY A 30 -14.01 17.57 13.08
CA GLY A 30 -13.46 18.67 13.90
C GLY A 30 -12.94 19.83 13.05
N ALA A 31 -12.29 19.55 11.92
CA ALA A 31 -11.84 20.58 10.98
C ALA A 31 -13.02 21.28 10.28
N ILE A 32 -14.07 20.53 9.89
CA ILE A 32 -15.33 21.11 9.36
C ILE A 32 -15.97 22.04 10.39
N GLN A 33 -16.15 21.57 11.62
CA GLN A 33 -16.72 22.36 12.71
C GLN A 33 -15.90 23.63 12.96
N SER A 34 -14.57 23.51 13.02
CA SER A 34 -13.68 24.66 13.20
C SER A 34 -13.80 25.66 12.06
N THR A 35 -13.85 25.18 10.81
CA THR A 35 -14.04 26.02 9.62
C THR A 35 -15.36 26.79 9.69
N VAL A 36 -16.46 26.12 10.04
CA VAL A 36 -17.78 26.75 10.18
C VAL A 36 -17.78 27.82 11.27
N LEU A 37 -17.23 27.51 12.45
CA LEU A 37 -17.17 28.46 13.57
C LEU A 37 -16.32 29.69 13.22
N LEU A 38 -15.16 29.49 12.60
CA LEU A 38 -14.28 30.57 12.18
C LEU A 38 -14.90 31.41 11.06
N ALA A 39 -15.60 30.79 10.11
CA ALA A 39 -16.33 31.51 9.06
C ALA A 39 -17.46 32.38 9.65
N ILE A 40 -18.21 31.85 10.64
CA ILE A 40 -19.22 32.63 11.37
C ILE A 40 -18.57 33.81 12.12
N ALA A 41 -17.42 33.59 12.75
CA ALA A 41 -16.67 34.64 13.45
C ALA A 41 -16.18 35.73 12.48
N LEU A 42 -15.67 35.38 11.31
CA LEU A 42 -15.28 36.33 10.26
C LEU A 42 -16.48 37.12 9.74
N TYR A 43 -17.60 36.45 9.47
CA TYR A 43 -18.82 37.11 9.03
C TYR A 43 -19.30 38.13 10.08
N ARG A 44 -19.38 37.73 11.35
CA ARG A 44 -19.79 38.62 12.44
C ARG A 44 -18.80 39.77 12.65
N GLY A 45 -17.51 39.52 12.53
CA GLY A 45 -16.47 40.54 12.62
C GLY A 45 -16.52 41.55 11.47
N TYR A 46 -16.79 41.11 10.25
CA TYR A 46 -16.98 41.98 9.09
C TYR A 46 -18.21 42.90 9.26
N TYR A 47 -19.31 42.37 9.79
CA TYR A 47 -20.53 43.13 10.06
C TYR A 47 -20.59 43.75 11.47
N ALA A 48 -19.47 43.84 12.21
CA ALA A 48 -19.47 44.28 13.60
C ALA A 48 -20.13 45.65 13.81
N ASN A 49 -19.86 46.62 12.93
CA ASN A 49 -20.50 47.95 12.99
C ASN A 49 -22.02 47.86 12.82
N TRP A 50 -22.50 47.03 11.88
CA TRP A 50 -23.93 46.84 11.68
C TRP A 50 -24.59 46.22 12.91
N TYR A 51 -23.98 45.20 13.52
CA TYR A 51 -24.46 44.61 14.78
C TYR A 51 -24.44 45.60 15.95
N PHE A 52 -23.49 46.53 15.98
CA PHE A 52 -23.39 47.53 17.04
C PHE A 52 -24.53 48.56 17.01
N TYR A 53 -24.88 49.04 15.81
CA TYR A 53 -25.88 50.09 15.60
C TYR A 53 -27.31 49.56 15.40
N ASN A 54 -27.48 48.46 14.65
CA ASN A 54 -28.78 48.00 14.16
C ASN A 54 -29.14 46.56 14.57
N GLY A 55 -28.19 45.80 15.12
CA GLY A 55 -28.35 44.36 15.37
C GLY A 55 -28.29 43.97 16.85
N ASP A 56 -28.32 42.66 17.08
CA ASP A 56 -28.18 42.06 18.40
C ASP A 56 -26.70 42.09 18.84
N ARG A 57 -26.41 42.86 19.89
CA ARG A 57 -25.06 43.04 20.44
C ARG A 57 -24.47 41.76 21.04
N SER A 58 -25.29 40.75 21.37
CA SER A 58 -24.79 39.45 21.85
C SER A 58 -23.98 38.69 20.78
N LYS A 59 -24.09 39.09 19.51
CA LYS A 59 -23.39 38.48 18.36
C LYS A 59 -22.14 39.26 17.94
N LEU A 60 -21.75 40.30 18.67
CA LEU A 60 -20.56 41.10 18.35
C LEU A 60 -19.29 40.27 18.49
N VAL A 61 -18.46 40.31 17.46
CA VAL A 61 -17.12 39.72 17.43
C VAL A 61 -16.15 40.81 17.00
N TYR A 62 -15.20 41.18 17.86
CA TYR A 62 -14.18 42.17 17.54
C TYR A 62 -12.93 41.46 17.02
N LEU A 63 -12.60 41.68 15.74
CA LEU A 63 -11.41 41.12 15.13
C LEU A 63 -10.29 42.17 15.12
N THR A 64 -9.26 41.95 15.94
CA THR A 64 -7.98 42.65 15.76
C THR A 64 -7.29 42.15 14.48
N LEU A 65 -6.33 42.91 13.94
CA LEU A 65 -5.56 42.48 12.77
C LEU A 65 -4.94 41.08 12.98
N THR A 66 -4.35 40.84 14.15
CA THR A 66 -3.76 39.54 14.51
C THR A 66 -4.82 38.43 14.53
N SER A 67 -5.96 38.65 15.17
CA SER A 67 -7.03 37.65 15.26
C SER A 67 -7.62 37.34 13.89
N PHE A 68 -7.77 38.35 13.04
CA PHE A 68 -8.20 38.20 11.65
C PHE A 68 -7.21 37.34 10.85
N LEU A 69 -5.92 37.66 10.89
CA LEU A 69 -4.88 36.91 10.18
C LEU A 69 -4.81 35.45 10.67
N MET A 70 -4.85 35.22 11.98
CA MET A 70 -4.87 33.87 12.56
C MET A 70 -6.13 33.09 12.18
N CYS A 71 -7.29 33.76 12.11
CA CYS A 71 -8.53 33.13 11.69
C CYS A 71 -8.47 32.67 10.23
N VAL A 72 -8.02 33.53 9.32
CA VAL A 72 -7.85 33.20 7.90
C VAL A 72 -6.84 32.06 7.72
N PHE A 73 -5.70 32.13 8.41
CA PHE A 73 -4.69 31.07 8.37
C PHE A 73 -5.23 29.74 8.90
N SER A 74 -5.97 29.77 10.02
CA SER A 74 -6.56 28.57 10.62
C SER A 74 -7.62 27.94 9.72
N ILE A 75 -8.45 28.74 9.04
CA ILE A 75 -9.38 28.25 8.02
C ILE A 75 -8.60 27.57 6.88
N GLY A 76 -7.52 28.19 6.40
CA GLY A 76 -6.67 27.59 5.37
C GLY A 76 -6.12 26.22 5.76
N LEU A 77 -5.59 26.09 6.98
CA LEU A 77 -5.13 24.80 7.51
C LEU A 77 -6.26 23.79 7.69
N ALA A 78 -7.41 24.21 8.23
CA ALA A 78 -8.57 23.34 8.43
C ALA A 78 -9.11 22.81 7.09
N VAL A 79 -9.22 23.65 6.06
CA VAL A 79 -9.57 23.22 4.71
C VAL A 79 -8.54 22.23 4.16
N GLY A 80 -7.25 22.47 4.38
CA GLY A 80 -6.18 21.53 4.03
C GLY A 80 -6.38 20.15 4.66
N VAL A 81 -6.70 20.11 5.96
CA VAL A 81 -7.02 18.87 6.69
C VAL A 81 -8.27 18.19 6.11
N ILE A 82 -9.35 18.93 5.85
CA ILE A 82 -10.59 18.40 5.27
C ILE A 82 -10.31 17.72 3.93
N LEU A 83 -9.54 18.36 3.04
CA LEU A 83 -9.25 17.80 1.72
C LEU A 83 -8.31 16.60 1.81
N ALA A 84 -7.18 16.72 2.52
CA ALA A 84 -6.17 15.66 2.58
C ALA A 84 -6.65 14.47 3.42
N VAL A 85 -7.04 14.72 4.66
CA VAL A 85 -7.47 13.67 5.60
C VAL A 85 -8.85 13.15 5.22
N GLY A 86 -9.74 13.99 4.68
CA GLY A 86 -11.05 13.55 4.16
C GLY A 86 -10.92 12.64 2.95
N GLY A 87 -9.99 12.92 2.03
CA GLY A 87 -9.66 12.01 0.94
C GLY A 87 -9.19 10.65 1.44
N LEU A 88 -8.28 10.63 2.42
CA LEU A 88 -7.82 9.41 3.07
C LEU A 88 -8.97 8.66 3.78
N PHE A 89 -9.84 9.37 4.49
CA PHE A 89 -11.01 8.81 5.16
C PHE A 89 -11.95 8.11 4.16
N ILE A 90 -12.24 8.75 3.01
CA ILE A 90 -13.07 8.16 1.96
C ILE A 90 -12.43 6.89 1.39
N ILE A 91 -11.11 6.89 1.17
CA ILE A 91 -10.38 5.71 0.70
C ILE A 91 -10.52 4.58 1.72
N GLN A 92 -10.26 4.85 3.00
CA GLN A 92 -10.37 3.86 4.07
C GLN A 92 -11.80 3.33 4.22
N LEU A 93 -12.81 4.19 4.09
CA LEU A 93 -14.20 3.75 4.14
C LEU A 93 -14.54 2.80 2.98
N LYS A 94 -14.04 3.04 1.77
CA LYS A 94 -14.23 2.14 0.63
C LYS A 94 -13.55 0.78 0.86
N THR A 95 -12.35 0.79 1.42
CA THR A 95 -11.58 -0.41 1.83
C THR A 95 -12.38 -1.26 2.82
N ILE A 96 -12.96 -0.61 3.84
CA ILE A 96 -13.81 -1.26 4.86
C ILE A 96 -15.06 -1.87 4.24
N LEU A 97 -15.76 -1.13 3.37
CA LEU A 97 -16.99 -1.62 2.73
C LEU A 97 -16.76 -2.82 1.81
N ARG A 98 -15.55 -2.95 1.25
CA ARG A 98 -15.14 -4.11 0.42
C ARG A 98 -14.48 -5.23 1.22
N ASN A 99 -14.23 -4.99 2.52
CA ASN A 99 -13.43 -5.83 3.41
C ASN A 99 -12.07 -6.25 2.85
N LYS A 100 -11.42 -5.38 2.07
CA LYS A 100 -10.13 -5.66 1.41
C LYS A 100 -9.05 -4.76 1.97
N THR A 101 -7.95 -5.30 2.47
CA THR A 101 -6.78 -4.49 2.78
C THR A 101 -6.10 -3.97 1.50
N SER A 102 -5.25 -2.95 1.63
CA SER A 102 -4.47 -2.37 0.52
C SER A 102 -3.59 -3.42 -0.18
N ILE A 103 -3.07 -4.39 0.58
CA ILE A 103 -2.30 -5.51 0.05
C ILE A 103 -3.19 -6.48 -0.73
N GLU A 104 -4.36 -6.80 -0.18
CA GLU A 104 -5.33 -7.69 -0.79
C GLU A 104 -5.91 -7.14 -2.08
N GLU A 105 -6.27 -5.85 -2.12
CA GLU A 105 -6.76 -5.18 -3.33
C GLU A 105 -5.77 -5.36 -4.50
N TRP A 106 -4.47 -5.27 -4.24
CA TRP A 106 -3.45 -5.49 -5.26
C TRP A 106 -3.35 -6.94 -5.74
N ILE A 107 -3.58 -7.91 -4.84
CA ILE A 107 -3.63 -9.34 -5.20
C ILE A 107 -4.86 -9.60 -6.05
N VAL A 108 -6.03 -9.10 -5.64
CA VAL A 108 -7.32 -9.28 -6.32
C VAL A 108 -7.31 -8.65 -7.70
N THR A 109 -6.86 -7.39 -7.83
CA THR A 109 -6.76 -6.69 -9.12
C THR A 109 -5.96 -7.50 -10.14
N LYS A 110 -4.91 -8.21 -9.68
CA LYS A 110 -4.09 -9.07 -10.54
C LYS A 110 -4.73 -10.41 -10.87
N ALA A 111 -5.50 -10.95 -9.94
CA ALA A 111 -6.25 -12.17 -10.14
C ALA A 111 -7.39 -11.95 -11.15
N GLU A 112 -8.02 -10.77 -11.16
CA GLU A 112 -9.11 -10.39 -12.06
C GLU A 112 -8.66 -10.23 -13.52
N VAL A 113 -7.46 -9.69 -13.76
CA VAL A 113 -6.92 -9.53 -15.13
C VAL A 113 -6.26 -10.78 -15.70
N ARG A 114 -6.13 -11.86 -14.90
CA ARG A 114 -5.54 -13.12 -15.38
C ARG A 114 -6.57 -13.88 -16.21
N ASP A 115 -6.13 -14.41 -17.35
CA ASP A 115 -6.93 -15.34 -18.16
C ASP A 115 -7.18 -16.64 -17.40
N ARG A 116 -8.47 -16.97 -17.18
CA ARG A 116 -8.92 -18.14 -16.41
C ARG A 116 -10.37 -18.49 -16.76
N ASP A 117 -10.69 -19.77 -16.69
CA ASP A 117 -12.03 -20.27 -17.00
C ASP A 117 -13.10 -19.82 -16.00
N LYS A 118 -12.72 -19.61 -14.73
CA LYS A 118 -13.62 -19.18 -13.65
C LYS A 118 -13.08 -17.91 -12.99
N PRO A 119 -13.92 -16.89 -12.73
CA PRO A 119 -13.48 -15.66 -12.08
C PRO A 119 -12.96 -15.91 -10.66
N PHE A 120 -12.01 -15.08 -10.21
CA PHE A 120 -11.56 -15.11 -8.83
C PHE A 120 -12.67 -14.64 -7.89
N ILE A 121 -13.01 -15.45 -6.89
CA ILE A 121 -13.93 -15.07 -5.81
C ILE A 121 -13.09 -14.62 -4.62
N TYR A 122 -13.34 -13.41 -4.13
CA TYR A 122 -12.63 -12.87 -2.98
C TYR A 122 -13.23 -13.42 -1.66
N PRO A 123 -12.43 -14.07 -0.80
CA PRO A 123 -12.95 -14.88 0.30
C PRO A 123 -13.61 -14.10 1.46
N TYR A 124 -13.34 -12.81 1.60
CA TYR A 124 -13.74 -12.05 2.80
C TYR A 124 -14.86 -11.02 2.56
N ASP A 125 -15.49 -11.00 1.39
CA ASP A 125 -16.59 -10.05 1.10
C ASP A 125 -17.96 -10.66 1.43
N PHE A 126 -18.52 -10.27 2.58
CA PHE A 126 -19.84 -10.69 3.07
C PHE A 126 -20.95 -9.67 2.75
N GLY A 127 -20.67 -8.73 1.84
CA GLY A 127 -21.55 -7.60 1.52
C GLY A 127 -21.27 -6.38 2.41
N LYS A 128 -21.48 -5.19 1.83
CA LYS A 128 -21.07 -3.90 2.40
C LYS A 128 -21.43 -3.68 3.87
N TRP A 129 -22.64 -4.06 4.27
CA TRP A 129 -23.11 -3.87 5.64
C TRP A 129 -22.47 -4.83 6.64
N ASN A 130 -22.32 -6.11 6.26
CA ASN A 130 -21.66 -7.10 7.11
C ASN A 130 -20.17 -6.80 7.23
N ASN A 131 -19.52 -6.39 6.14
CA ASN A 131 -18.13 -5.93 6.14
C ASN A 131 -17.91 -4.74 7.08
N PHE A 132 -18.82 -3.75 7.04
CA PHE A 132 -18.79 -2.62 7.96
C PHE A 132 -18.95 -3.04 9.43
N LYS A 133 -19.91 -3.94 9.71
CA LYS A 133 -20.13 -4.49 11.04
C LYS A 133 -18.90 -5.24 11.56
N GLN A 134 -18.19 -5.97 10.69
CA GLN A 134 -16.99 -6.70 11.07
C GLN A 134 -15.92 -5.78 11.65
N LEU A 135 -15.81 -4.54 11.18
CA LEU A 135 -14.84 -3.63 11.75
C LEU A 135 -15.34 -3.00 13.06
N PHE A 136 -16.56 -2.44 13.08
CA PHE A 136 -17.00 -1.56 14.16
C PHE A 136 -17.77 -2.22 15.30
N PHE A 137 -18.46 -3.33 15.05
CA PHE A 137 -19.44 -3.87 15.99
C PHE A 137 -19.21 -5.35 16.32
N MET A 138 -18.74 -6.12 15.35
CA MET A 138 -18.65 -7.57 15.43
C MET A 138 -17.34 -8.04 14.79
N PRO A 139 -16.17 -7.76 15.41
CA PRO A 139 -14.90 -8.26 14.91
C PRO A 139 -14.95 -9.77 14.77
N LEU A 140 -15.05 -10.24 13.52
CA LEU A 140 -14.94 -11.65 13.18
C LEU A 140 -13.47 -11.96 12.98
N GLY A 141 -13.01 -13.01 13.66
CA GLY A 141 -11.63 -13.46 13.59
C GLY A 141 -10.74 -12.94 14.72
N ASN A 142 -9.64 -13.64 14.94
CA ASN A 142 -8.67 -13.39 16.02
C ASN A 142 -7.40 -12.68 15.52
N GLY A 143 -7.40 -12.20 14.27
CA GLY A 143 -6.23 -11.61 13.62
C GLY A 143 -5.31 -12.64 12.94
N ILE A 144 -5.64 -13.93 13.01
CA ILE A 144 -4.95 -15.04 12.33
C ILE A 144 -5.92 -15.76 11.40
N ASP A 145 -7.14 -15.99 11.90
CA ASP A 145 -8.20 -16.72 11.22
C ASP A 145 -9.40 -15.80 11.03
N TRP A 146 -9.97 -15.84 9.83
CA TRP A 146 -11.17 -15.10 9.47
C TRP A 146 -12.17 -16.05 8.79
N PRO A 147 -13.48 -15.83 8.98
CA PRO A 147 -14.49 -16.57 8.23
C PRO A 147 -14.35 -16.24 6.75
N VAL A 148 -14.66 -17.23 5.90
CA VAL A 148 -14.65 -17.10 4.44
C VAL A 148 -16.05 -17.31 3.88
N VAL A 149 -16.34 -16.73 2.72
CA VAL A 149 -17.58 -16.97 1.97
C VAL A 149 -17.65 -18.41 1.47
N ASP A 150 -18.87 -18.91 1.25
CA ASP A 150 -19.10 -20.26 0.74
C ASP A 150 -18.42 -20.49 -0.61
N GLY A 151 -17.75 -21.62 -0.76
CA GLY A 151 -16.97 -21.97 -1.96
C GLY A 151 -15.54 -21.42 -1.99
N CYS A 152 -15.13 -20.68 -0.95
CA CYS A 152 -13.74 -20.32 -0.73
C CYS A 152 -13.09 -21.17 0.38
N ASP A 153 -11.77 -21.29 0.31
CA ASP A 153 -10.94 -21.88 1.34
C ASP A 153 -10.17 -20.76 2.06
N LYS A 154 -9.79 -21.00 3.33
CA LYS A 154 -8.95 -20.08 4.12
C LYS A 154 -7.66 -19.67 3.39
N TYR A 155 -7.13 -20.55 2.54
CA TYR A 155 -5.91 -20.33 1.78
C TYR A 155 -6.13 -19.83 0.35
N SER A 156 -7.37 -19.56 -0.09
CA SER A 156 -7.67 -19.14 -1.48
C SER A 156 -6.81 -17.94 -1.92
N LEU A 157 -6.68 -16.92 -1.09
CA LEU A 157 -5.85 -15.75 -1.39
C LEU A 157 -4.34 -16.07 -1.37
N THR A 158 -3.91 -16.95 -0.47
CA THR A 158 -2.51 -17.39 -0.37
C THR A 158 -2.10 -18.18 -1.60
N ILE A 159 -2.96 -19.10 -2.06
CA ILE A 159 -2.76 -19.88 -3.29
C ILE A 159 -2.65 -18.93 -4.48
N GLU A 160 -3.57 -17.97 -4.60
CA GLU A 160 -3.53 -16.95 -5.65
C GLU A 160 -2.21 -16.15 -5.62
N GLN A 161 -1.74 -15.76 -4.44
CA GLN A 161 -0.46 -15.07 -4.27
C GLN A 161 0.74 -15.96 -4.68
N LEU A 162 0.70 -17.27 -4.40
CA LEU A 162 1.74 -18.22 -4.81
C LEU A 162 1.79 -18.37 -6.33
N VAL A 163 0.64 -18.42 -7.00
CA VAL A 163 0.56 -18.43 -8.47
C VAL A 163 1.16 -17.14 -9.04
N GLN A 164 0.83 -15.97 -8.49
CA GLN A 164 1.43 -14.71 -8.93
C GLN A 164 2.96 -14.68 -8.72
N LYS A 165 3.47 -15.28 -7.64
CA LYS A 165 4.90 -15.41 -7.38
C LYS A 165 5.56 -16.38 -8.36
N SER A 166 4.92 -17.50 -8.69
CA SER A 166 5.46 -18.47 -9.66
C SER A 166 5.55 -17.85 -11.06
N GLU A 167 4.51 -17.14 -11.51
CA GLU A 167 4.51 -16.40 -12.78
C GLU A 167 5.60 -15.33 -12.85
N LYS A 168 5.83 -14.59 -11.75
CA LYS A 168 6.95 -13.65 -11.69
C LYS A 168 8.29 -14.36 -11.84
N ARG A 169 8.45 -15.53 -11.20
CA ARG A 169 9.66 -16.36 -11.32
C ARG A 169 9.88 -16.84 -12.76
N THR A 170 8.82 -17.19 -13.49
CA THR A 170 8.97 -17.68 -14.88
C THR A 170 9.45 -16.60 -15.86
N ARG A 171 9.22 -15.32 -15.52
CA ARG A 171 9.62 -14.14 -16.30
C ARG A 171 10.96 -13.55 -15.88
N MET A 172 11.62 -14.12 -14.86
CA MET A 172 12.95 -13.67 -14.45
C MET A 172 13.97 -13.92 -15.55
N ARG A 173 14.93 -12.99 -15.65
CA ARG A 173 16.04 -13.05 -16.59
C ARG A 173 17.36 -13.12 -15.85
N TYR A 174 18.29 -13.90 -16.38
CA TYR A 174 19.62 -14.07 -15.80
C TYR A 174 20.57 -13.01 -16.34
N PHE A 175 21.37 -12.48 -15.43
CA PHE A 175 22.38 -11.48 -15.72
C PHE A 175 23.69 -11.88 -15.04
N GLN A 176 24.80 -11.49 -15.65
CA GLN A 176 26.13 -11.63 -15.06
C GLN A 176 26.70 -10.24 -14.82
N ALA A 177 27.25 -10.03 -13.63
CA ALA A 177 27.94 -8.80 -13.28
C ALA A 177 29.29 -8.72 -14.01
N ILE A 178 29.50 -7.62 -14.74
CA ILE A 178 30.74 -7.33 -15.47
C ILE A 178 31.58 -6.25 -14.77
N CYS A 179 31.00 -5.51 -13.83
CA CYS A 179 31.73 -4.59 -12.97
C CYS A 179 31.24 -4.63 -11.53
N ASP A 180 32.14 -4.20 -10.64
CA ASP A 180 31.87 -4.05 -9.23
C ASP A 180 30.99 -2.83 -8.96
N TYR A 181 30.08 -2.98 -8.00
CA TYR A 181 29.24 -1.90 -7.50
C TYR A 181 29.13 -2.04 -5.99
N ASN A 182 29.48 -0.98 -5.27
CA ASN A 182 29.55 -0.99 -3.80
C ASN A 182 28.20 -0.81 -3.10
N GLY A 183 27.08 -0.65 -3.83
CA GLY A 183 25.78 -0.36 -3.23
C GLY A 183 25.52 1.12 -2.93
N SER A 184 26.32 2.05 -3.46
CA SER A 184 26.12 3.48 -3.25
C SER A 184 24.78 3.99 -3.83
N TRP A 185 24.07 4.82 -3.07
CA TRP A 185 22.85 5.51 -3.52
C TRP A 185 23.12 6.49 -4.66
N PHE A 186 24.29 7.13 -4.69
CA PHE A 186 24.65 8.12 -5.72
C PHE A 186 25.97 7.72 -6.38
N PRO A 187 25.94 6.79 -7.35
CA PRO A 187 27.15 6.27 -7.96
C PRO A 187 27.66 7.19 -9.09
N LEU A 188 27.86 8.48 -8.79
CA LEU A 188 28.26 9.48 -9.79
C LEU A 188 29.66 9.18 -10.35
N LEU A 189 30.63 8.95 -9.44
CA LEU A 189 32.02 8.68 -9.81
C LEU A 189 32.20 7.27 -10.39
N SER A 190 31.47 6.28 -9.87
CA SER A 190 31.63 4.88 -10.29
C SER A 190 30.80 4.52 -11.52
N GLN A 191 29.62 5.12 -11.70
CA GLN A 191 28.62 4.70 -12.69
C GLN A 191 28.06 5.87 -13.51
N GLY A 192 28.64 7.07 -13.38
CA GLY A 192 28.36 8.23 -14.22
C GLY A 192 27.05 8.98 -13.93
N PHE A 193 26.94 10.14 -14.55
CA PHE A 193 25.85 11.10 -14.35
C PHE A 193 24.47 10.55 -14.73
N ARG A 194 24.34 9.94 -15.92
CA ARG A 194 23.05 9.43 -16.42
C ARG A 194 22.39 8.40 -15.49
N THR A 195 23.19 7.51 -14.89
CA THR A 195 22.70 6.52 -13.93
C THR A 195 22.22 7.20 -12.65
N THR A 196 22.99 8.17 -12.16
CA THR A 196 22.73 8.90 -10.92
C THR A 196 21.47 9.76 -11.01
N CYS A 197 21.26 10.47 -12.13
CA CYS A 197 20.06 11.29 -12.34
C CYS A 197 18.76 10.50 -12.53
N LYS A 198 18.84 9.18 -12.77
CA LYS A 198 17.67 8.30 -12.95
C LYS A 198 17.52 7.30 -11.81
N LEU A 199 17.88 7.72 -10.60
CA LEU A 199 17.77 6.92 -9.39
C LEU A 199 16.32 6.46 -9.13
N PRO A 200 16.08 5.18 -8.77
CA PRO A 200 14.80 4.79 -8.22
C PRO A 200 14.67 5.36 -6.81
N ILE A 201 13.75 6.31 -6.64
CA ILE A 201 13.36 6.90 -5.35
C ILE A 201 12.39 5.91 -4.68
N THR A 202 12.96 4.94 -3.97
CA THR A 202 12.25 3.86 -3.28
C THR A 202 13.07 3.47 -2.06
N ASP A 203 12.44 3.06 -0.95
CA ASP A 203 13.13 2.55 0.25
C ASP A 203 13.76 1.16 0.07
N GLU A 204 13.74 0.64 -1.16
CA GLU A 204 14.33 -0.63 -1.52
C GLU A 204 15.87 -0.55 -1.51
N PRO A 205 16.55 -1.55 -0.94
CA PRO A 205 18.00 -1.51 -0.73
C PRO A 205 18.80 -1.53 -2.05
N ARG A 206 20.07 -1.12 -1.95
CA ARG A 206 21.05 -1.25 -3.03
C ARG A 206 21.81 -2.56 -2.91
N LEU A 207 21.89 -3.30 -4.00
CA LEU A 207 22.56 -4.59 -4.01
C LEU A 207 24.02 -4.41 -4.46
N PRO A 208 25.02 -4.59 -3.58
CA PRO A 208 26.41 -4.56 -4.01
C PRO A 208 26.72 -5.75 -4.91
N LEU A 209 27.44 -5.49 -6.00
CA LEU A 209 27.84 -6.47 -7.00
C LEU A 209 29.36 -6.63 -7.00
N LYS A 210 29.80 -7.87 -7.22
CA LYS A 210 31.17 -8.20 -7.60
C LYS A 210 31.16 -8.80 -9.00
N THR A 211 32.25 -8.60 -9.73
CA THR A 211 32.45 -9.17 -11.05
C THR A 211 32.23 -10.69 -11.02
N ASN A 212 31.52 -11.22 -12.02
CA ASN A 212 31.04 -12.60 -12.14
C ASN A 212 29.91 -13.04 -11.20
N ASP A 213 29.33 -12.14 -10.40
CA ASP A 213 28.08 -12.45 -9.69
C ASP A 213 26.97 -12.79 -10.71
N THR A 214 26.28 -13.91 -10.47
CA THR A 214 25.08 -14.29 -11.23
C THR A 214 23.83 -13.75 -10.55
N LEU A 215 22.98 -13.08 -11.32
CA LEU A 215 21.83 -12.32 -10.83
C LEU A 215 20.55 -12.78 -11.52
N CYS A 216 19.47 -12.84 -10.75
CA CYS A 216 18.10 -13.03 -11.25
C CYS A 216 17.37 -11.68 -11.17
N VAL A 217 17.06 -11.09 -12.33
CA VAL A 217 16.38 -9.80 -12.43
C VAL A 217 14.88 -9.99 -12.55
N THR A 218 14.14 -9.19 -11.78
CA THR A 218 12.66 -9.23 -11.74
C THR A 218 12.01 -7.92 -12.18
N ARG A 219 12.67 -6.77 -11.99
CA ARG A 219 12.17 -5.44 -12.41
C ARG A 219 13.27 -4.65 -13.10
N TRP A 220 12.85 -3.77 -14.00
CA TRP A 220 13.75 -2.95 -14.80
C TRP A 220 13.25 -1.51 -14.91
N LYS A 221 14.22 -0.59 -14.87
CA LYS A 221 14.11 0.80 -15.31
C LYS A 221 15.23 1.03 -16.35
N THR A 222 15.21 2.19 -17.01
CA THR A 222 16.16 2.51 -18.08
C THR A 222 17.63 2.31 -17.69
N HIS A 223 18.03 2.74 -16.49
CA HIS A 223 19.42 2.70 -16.01
C HIS A 223 19.63 1.79 -14.79
N TRP A 224 18.56 1.20 -14.25
CA TRP A 224 18.58 0.47 -12.99
C TRP A 224 17.78 -0.83 -13.12
N LEU A 225 18.30 -1.90 -12.53
CA LEU A 225 17.66 -3.20 -12.47
C LEU A 225 17.49 -3.61 -11.01
N TYR A 226 16.45 -4.40 -10.72
CA TYR A 226 16.19 -4.94 -9.40
C TYR A 226 16.19 -6.46 -9.47
N GLY A 227 16.96 -7.09 -8.58
CA GLY A 227 17.14 -8.53 -8.60
C GLY A 227 17.78 -9.06 -7.33
N GLU A 228 18.09 -10.35 -7.36
CA GLU A 228 18.75 -11.10 -6.29
C GLU A 228 19.95 -11.88 -6.83
N LYS A 229 20.92 -12.21 -5.97
CA LYS A 229 22.04 -13.08 -6.33
C LYS A 229 21.59 -14.54 -6.37
N ALA A 230 21.86 -15.24 -7.47
CA ALA A 230 21.37 -16.60 -7.70
C ALA A 230 21.95 -17.65 -6.74
N ASN A 231 23.18 -17.45 -6.25
CA ASN A 231 23.92 -18.44 -5.46
C ASN A 231 23.98 -18.13 -3.95
N ASN A 232 23.35 -17.06 -3.47
CA ASN A 232 23.56 -16.60 -2.10
C ASN A 232 22.48 -17.12 -1.15
N SER A 233 22.89 -17.80 -0.07
CA SER A 233 22.00 -18.36 0.96
C SER A 233 21.23 -17.27 1.72
N LYS A 234 21.82 -16.08 1.85
CA LYS A 234 21.12 -14.86 2.26
C LYS A 234 20.55 -14.21 1.00
N GLN A 235 19.24 -14.34 0.78
CA GLN A 235 18.48 -13.77 -0.36
C GLN A 235 18.49 -12.23 -0.36
N ALA A 236 19.66 -11.62 -0.50
CA ALA A 236 19.82 -10.18 -0.60
C ALA A 236 19.27 -9.72 -1.96
N LYS A 237 18.25 -8.86 -1.91
CA LYS A 237 17.61 -8.23 -3.07
C LYS A 237 17.95 -6.76 -3.07
N GLY A 238 17.98 -6.15 -4.25
CA GLY A 238 18.14 -4.71 -4.32
C GLY A 238 18.31 -4.18 -5.72
N TRP A 239 18.37 -2.86 -5.80
CA TRP A 239 18.64 -2.13 -7.02
C TRP A 239 20.14 -2.07 -7.32
N PHE A 240 20.48 -2.19 -8.60
CA PHE A 240 21.83 -2.01 -9.10
C PHE A 240 21.83 -1.38 -10.52
N PRO A 241 22.92 -0.73 -10.93
CA PRO A 241 23.04 -0.13 -12.25
C PRO A 241 22.97 -1.16 -13.38
N ARG A 242 22.16 -0.87 -14.42
CA ARG A 242 22.04 -1.74 -15.61
C ARG A 242 23.38 -1.94 -16.32
N ARG A 243 24.25 -0.92 -16.32
CA ARG A 243 25.55 -0.96 -17.00
C ARG A 243 26.54 -1.96 -16.41
N CYS A 244 26.37 -2.35 -15.14
CA CYS A 244 27.26 -3.33 -14.51
C CYS A 244 26.86 -4.77 -14.78
N VAL A 245 25.84 -5.01 -15.60
CA VAL A 245 25.39 -6.36 -15.88
C VAL A 245 25.12 -6.56 -17.36
N VAL A 246 25.36 -7.78 -17.82
CA VAL A 246 25.02 -8.23 -19.18
C VAL A 246 24.03 -9.37 -19.05
N GLU A 247 23.00 -9.34 -19.88
CA GLU A 247 22.01 -10.42 -19.94
C GLU A 247 22.68 -11.69 -20.45
N THR A 248 22.61 -12.77 -19.70
CA THR A 248 23.13 -14.06 -20.13
C THR A 248 21.99 -14.88 -20.71
N ASN A 249 22.21 -15.52 -21.86
CA ASN A 249 21.27 -16.50 -22.44
C ASN A 249 21.25 -17.82 -21.64
N GLY A 250 21.40 -17.74 -20.32
CA GLY A 250 21.39 -18.88 -19.42
C GLY A 250 20.07 -19.62 -19.53
N LYS A 251 20.12 -20.85 -20.02
CA LYS A 251 19.01 -21.81 -19.99
C LYS A 251 18.39 -21.77 -18.60
N LYS A 252 17.06 -21.56 -18.52
CA LYS A 252 16.28 -21.88 -17.33
C LYS A 252 16.80 -23.22 -16.80
N LYS A 253 17.33 -23.29 -15.57
CA LYS A 253 17.44 -24.58 -14.90
C LYS A 253 16.01 -25.11 -14.83
N ILE A 254 15.69 -26.05 -15.71
CA ILE A 254 14.44 -26.81 -15.74
C ILE A 254 14.49 -27.71 -14.50
N ILE A 255 14.39 -27.13 -13.31
CA ILE A 255 14.34 -27.91 -12.07
C ILE A 255 13.09 -27.55 -11.26
N ASP A 256 12.41 -26.43 -11.50
CA ASP A 256 11.23 -26.06 -10.69
C ASP A 256 9.95 -25.74 -11.45
N LEU A 257 9.96 -25.66 -12.78
CA LEU A 257 8.77 -25.31 -13.55
C LEU A 257 7.78 -26.47 -13.70
N ALA A 258 8.28 -27.70 -13.81
CA ALA A 258 7.45 -28.91 -13.82
C ALA A 258 6.98 -29.23 -12.39
N ALA A 259 7.85 -29.14 -11.39
CA ALA A 259 7.48 -29.35 -9.99
C ALA A 259 6.48 -28.31 -9.47
N LEU A 260 6.63 -27.01 -9.77
CA LEU A 260 5.68 -25.98 -9.33
C LEU A 260 4.37 -25.99 -10.11
N LYS A 261 4.38 -26.33 -11.41
CA LYS A 261 3.13 -26.58 -12.14
C LYS A 261 2.43 -27.82 -11.61
N VAL A 262 3.15 -28.92 -11.38
CA VAL A 262 2.59 -30.13 -10.77
C VAL A 262 2.06 -29.83 -9.38
N ILE A 263 2.75 -29.06 -8.54
CA ILE A 263 2.28 -28.64 -7.21
C ILE A 263 1.07 -27.71 -7.31
N SER A 264 1.04 -26.73 -8.23
CA SER A 264 -0.15 -25.89 -8.37
C SER A 264 -1.33 -26.67 -8.94
N GLN A 265 -1.10 -27.61 -9.87
CA GLN A 265 -2.14 -28.49 -10.42
C GLN A 265 -2.59 -29.52 -9.38
N PHE A 266 -1.70 -30.03 -8.52
CA PHE A 266 -2.04 -30.92 -7.40
C PHE A 266 -2.81 -30.16 -6.33
N ILE A 267 -2.41 -28.95 -5.96
CA ILE A 267 -3.15 -28.13 -4.98
C ILE A 267 -4.54 -27.75 -5.52
N LEU A 268 -4.67 -27.48 -6.82
CA LEU A 268 -5.95 -27.16 -7.45
C LEU A 268 -6.85 -28.39 -7.69
N ASN A 269 -6.29 -29.60 -7.83
CA ASN A 269 -7.04 -30.83 -8.19
C ASN A 269 -7.01 -31.94 -7.12
N CYS A 270 -6.48 -31.72 -5.91
CA CYS A 270 -6.41 -32.76 -4.88
C CYS A 270 -7.58 -32.65 -3.88
N PRO A 271 -8.62 -33.50 -3.98
CA PRO A 271 -9.71 -33.55 -3.00
C PRO A 271 -9.25 -34.08 -1.62
N ARG A 272 -8.00 -34.55 -1.48
CA ARG A 272 -7.46 -35.13 -0.23
C ARG A 272 -6.82 -34.13 0.73
N ILE A 273 -6.49 -32.90 0.31
CA ILE A 273 -5.97 -31.87 1.23
C ILE A 273 -7.10 -31.30 2.12
N VAL A 274 -8.35 -31.41 1.66
CA VAL A 274 -9.57 -31.07 2.41
C VAL A 274 -9.77 -31.99 3.63
N ASN A 275 -9.25 -33.22 3.62
CA ASN A 275 -9.48 -34.22 4.68
C ASN A 275 -8.30 -34.47 5.63
N ILE A 276 -7.11 -33.90 5.39
CA ILE A 276 -5.93 -34.11 6.27
C ILE A 276 -5.72 -32.93 7.24
N LEU A 277 -6.36 -31.78 7.00
CA LEU A 277 -6.36 -30.62 7.91
C LEU A 277 -7.67 -30.46 8.68
N GLY A 278 -8.55 -31.47 8.61
CA GLY A 278 -9.82 -31.56 9.32
C GLY A 278 -9.81 -32.58 10.47
N GLN A 279 -8.66 -32.78 11.11
CA GLN A 279 -8.52 -33.39 12.44
C GLN A 279 -7.66 -32.49 13.32
#